data_AF-A0A2R6GFS9-F1
#
_entry.id   AF-A0A2R6GFS9-F1
#
_cell.length_a   1.000
_cell.length_b   1.000
_cell.length_c   1.000
_cell.angle_alpha   90.00
_cell.angle_beta   90.00
_cell.angle_gamma   90.00
#
_symmetry.space_group_name_H-M   'P 1'
#
loop_
_entity.id
_entity.type
_entity.pdbx_description
1 polymer ?
#
loop_
_entity_poly.entity_id
_entity_poly.type
_entity_poly.pdbx_seq_one_letter_code
_entity_poly.pdbx_strand_id
1 'polypeptide(L)'
;MSDPVPGLDRRRFLRAAAASGALASTGTAAANHDDVEGNPFAGLGGTQCDVNRTDDRYLFVHGNTRDACDWSDHATRYLRRGYGGDQLWSITFANESATHDEMARQLDDFVTNVLDYTGADTVDVVSHSLGVTGVRFWMADSDEFADVDERFDVGVGPRYDVVDTFVGCAGANEGTSTCGPGCSQGPGANRVCGFISPDCTEPGGPLFRLNNPDETPGDVDYYTIRGNLDYFFADNPDSPELEGANANVVLSARAHNAARASEPAIEFIYQWVTDSDAGRPDRATEVDAEGSRETDGSTYVGGGTARVGLSVDAGGPVLLRDRVPYTADVYMERDESITAVAPRPHLGVREVYFEGPADDYDLEYLVDVPEESGRYEFGPAEVRSPDATRWAEVSDTTTGFYVAGGEL
;
A
#
# COMPACT_ATOMS: atom_id res chain seq x y z
N MET A 1 -53.96 43.35 -1.32
CA MET A 1 -53.66 43.28 0.12
C MET A 1 -52.54 42.27 0.22
N SER A 2 -51.33 42.82 0.23
CA SER A 2 -50.07 42.13 0.22
C SER A 2 -49.49 42.38 1.59
N ASP A 3 -49.18 41.32 2.34
CA ASP A 3 -48.34 41.42 3.52
C ASP A 3 -47.13 40.49 3.38
N PRO A 4 -45.94 40.92 3.84
CA PRO A 4 -44.66 40.41 3.38
C PRO A 4 -44.05 39.40 4.37
N VAL A 5 -43.24 38.50 3.82
CA VAL A 5 -42.38 37.57 4.56
C VAL A 5 -41.30 38.36 5.33
N PRO A 6 -41.06 38.12 6.63
CA PRO A 6 -40.00 38.80 7.38
C PRO A 6 -38.61 38.35 6.93
N GLY A 7 -37.77 39.32 6.55
CA GLY A 7 -36.37 39.12 6.22
C GLY A 7 -35.48 38.94 7.45
N LEU A 8 -34.47 38.10 7.29
CA LEU A 8 -33.31 37.97 8.18
C LEU A 8 -32.48 39.25 8.16
N ASP A 9 -32.44 39.95 9.29
CA ASP A 9 -31.65 41.16 9.48
C ASP A 9 -30.19 40.82 9.82
N ARG A 10 -29.28 41.27 8.96
CA ARG A 10 -27.83 41.28 9.18
C ARG A 10 -27.47 42.54 9.97
N ARG A 11 -27.10 42.41 11.25
CA ARG A 11 -25.95 43.07 11.94
C ARG A 11 -26.16 43.22 13.46
N ARG A 12 -25.02 43.14 14.18
CA ARG A 12 -24.73 43.51 15.60
C ARG A 12 -25.12 42.41 16.61
N PHE A 13 -24.28 41.96 17.54
CA PHE A 13 -23.33 42.69 18.40
C PHE A 13 -22.18 41.80 18.91
N LEU A 14 -20.95 42.32 18.88
CA LEU A 14 -19.85 41.97 19.80
C LEU A 14 -20.01 42.78 21.09
N ARG A 15 -19.88 42.15 22.27
CA ARG A 15 -19.20 42.72 23.44
C ARG A 15 -18.90 41.67 24.50
N ALA A 16 -17.61 41.57 24.81
CA ALA A 16 -17.01 40.80 25.87
C ALA A 16 -17.43 41.26 27.27
N ALA A 17 -17.43 40.33 28.21
CA ALA A 17 -17.14 40.58 29.61
C ALA A 17 -16.22 39.46 30.12
N ALA A 18 -14.94 39.80 30.31
CA ALA A 18 -14.01 39.02 31.10
C ALA A 18 -14.19 39.39 32.58
N ALA A 19 -14.25 38.38 33.45
CA ALA A 19 -13.97 38.54 34.87
C ALA A 19 -13.23 37.29 35.36
N SER A 20 -12.08 37.55 35.96
CA SER A 20 -11.00 36.64 36.31
C SER A 20 -11.32 35.69 37.46
N GLY A 21 -10.80 34.47 37.36
CA GLY A 21 -10.59 33.54 38.46
C GLY A 21 -9.52 32.53 38.07
N ALA A 22 -8.28 32.75 38.50
CA ALA A 22 -7.16 31.85 38.25
C ALA A 22 -7.08 30.77 39.34
N LEU A 23 -6.96 29.51 38.93
CA LEU A 23 -6.16 28.45 39.58
C LEU A 23 -5.88 27.33 38.55
N ALA A 24 -4.59 27.01 38.43
CA ALA A 24 -3.91 26.01 37.59
C ALA A 24 -4.45 24.57 37.79
N SER A 25 -4.27 23.54 36.95
CA SER A 25 -3.47 23.27 35.74
C SER A 25 -3.94 21.93 35.15
N THR A 26 -4.00 21.80 33.82
CA THR A 26 -3.47 20.70 32.97
C THR A 26 -4.03 20.91 31.57
N GLY A 27 -3.14 21.19 30.61
CA GLY A 27 -3.51 21.56 29.25
C GLY A 27 -4.07 20.36 28.50
N THR A 28 -5.35 20.42 28.16
CA THR A 28 -5.98 19.60 27.14
C THR A 28 -5.58 20.14 25.76
N ALA A 29 -5.14 19.23 24.89
CA ALA A 29 -4.85 19.48 23.48
C ALA A 29 -6.06 20.14 22.80
N ALA A 30 -5.80 21.22 22.08
CA ALA A 30 -6.74 21.80 21.14
C ALA A 30 -6.31 21.36 19.74
N ALA A 31 -7.05 20.43 19.14
CA ALA A 31 -7.09 20.20 17.70
C ALA A 31 -8.43 20.77 17.20
N ASN A 32 -8.38 21.90 16.48
CA ASN A 32 -9.48 22.43 15.65
C ASN A 32 -9.13 22.01 14.20
N HIS A 33 -10.00 21.46 13.37
CA HIS A 33 -11.29 22.01 12.94
C HIS A 33 -12.23 20.92 12.37
N ASP A 34 -13.37 20.70 13.02
CA ASP A 34 -14.66 20.40 12.37
C ASP A 34 -15.57 21.60 12.68
N ASP A 35 -16.09 22.31 11.68
CA ASP A 35 -17.27 23.17 11.87
C ASP A 35 -17.73 23.84 10.56
N VAL A 36 -18.71 23.24 9.88
CA VAL A 36 -19.95 23.94 9.53
C VAL A 36 -21.05 22.89 9.29
N GLU A 37 -22.02 22.81 10.20
CA GLU A 37 -23.32 22.08 10.09
C GLU A 37 -23.49 20.70 10.76
N GLY A 38 -22.63 20.32 11.70
CA GLY A 38 -23.09 19.63 12.93
C GLY A 38 -23.54 18.15 12.84
N ASN A 39 -22.70 17.27 12.30
CA ASN A 39 -22.62 15.88 12.79
C ASN A 39 -21.14 15.43 12.85
N PRO A 40 -20.57 15.09 14.02
CA PRO A 40 -19.13 15.02 14.24
C PRO A 40 -18.58 13.59 14.12
N PHE A 41 -18.04 13.25 12.96
CA PHE A 41 -17.02 12.21 12.85
C PHE A 41 -15.80 12.90 12.23
N ALA A 42 -14.64 12.80 12.88
CA ALA A 42 -13.44 13.61 12.64
C ALA A 42 -12.92 13.52 11.19
N GLY A 43 -13.53 14.26 10.27
CA GLY A 43 -13.44 13.96 8.84
C GLY A 43 -14.32 14.81 7.91
N LEU A 44 -13.99 14.80 6.62
CA LEU A 44 -14.79 15.41 5.55
C LEU A 44 -15.83 14.42 5.04
N GLY A 45 -17.13 14.73 5.15
CA GLY A 45 -18.23 13.93 4.59
C GLY A 45 -19.62 14.30 5.12
N GLY A 46 -20.69 13.90 4.43
CA GLY A 46 -22.06 13.90 4.98
C GLY A 46 -22.93 15.13 4.74
N THR A 47 -22.69 15.96 3.72
CA THR A 47 -23.54 17.14 3.45
C THR A 47 -24.54 16.91 2.31
N GLN A 48 -25.83 17.05 2.68
CA GLN A 48 -27.08 16.91 1.91
C GLN A 48 -27.61 15.48 1.69
N CYS A 49 -28.78 15.20 2.29
CA CYS A 49 -29.60 14.02 1.99
C CYS A 49 -30.15 14.13 0.56
N ASP A 50 -29.59 13.38 -0.38
CA ASP A 50 -30.28 13.07 -1.64
C ASP A 50 -30.74 11.61 -1.61
N VAL A 51 -31.98 11.37 -2.02
CA VAL A 51 -32.74 10.13 -1.78
C VAL A 51 -32.52 9.06 -2.85
N ASN A 52 -31.42 9.14 -3.58
CA ASN A 52 -30.91 8.06 -4.44
C ASN A 52 -29.62 7.53 -3.82
N ARG A 53 -29.76 6.78 -2.72
CA ARG A 53 -28.66 6.06 -2.10
C ARG A 53 -28.18 4.99 -3.09
N THR A 54 -26.98 5.15 -3.64
CA THR A 54 -26.21 3.98 -4.07
C THR A 54 -25.67 3.30 -2.82
N ASP A 55 -25.30 2.02 -2.91
CA ASP A 55 -24.75 1.29 -1.78
C ASP A 55 -23.27 1.68 -1.51
N ASP A 56 -22.58 2.26 -2.49
CA ASP A 56 -21.14 2.54 -2.47
C ASP A 56 -20.72 3.67 -1.52
N ARG A 57 -19.65 3.44 -0.76
CA ARG A 57 -19.07 4.43 0.18
C ARG A 57 -17.56 4.54 -0.04
N TYR A 58 -17.12 5.71 -0.47
CA TYR A 58 -15.71 5.98 -0.74
C TYR A 58 -15.04 6.55 0.51
N LEU A 59 -14.23 5.70 1.15
CA LEU A 59 -13.44 6.02 2.33
C LEU A 59 -12.03 6.45 1.92
N PHE A 60 -11.57 7.59 2.40
CA PHE A 60 -10.24 8.11 2.16
C PHE A 60 -9.40 8.14 3.42
N VAL A 61 -8.20 7.54 3.38
CA VAL A 61 -7.30 7.40 4.55
C VAL A 61 -5.94 8.04 4.25
N HIS A 62 -5.57 9.06 5.03
CA HIS A 62 -4.36 9.83 4.80
C HIS A 62 -3.08 9.12 5.27
N GLY A 63 -1.94 9.63 4.80
CA GLY A 63 -0.61 9.20 5.20
C GLY A 63 -0.07 9.87 6.46
N ASN A 64 1.20 9.59 6.79
CA ASN A 64 1.90 10.16 7.94
C ASN A 64 1.96 11.70 7.85
N THR A 65 1.78 12.40 8.97
CA THR A 65 1.82 13.88 9.09
C THR A 65 0.74 14.63 8.29
N ARG A 66 -0.39 13.97 8.01
CA ARG A 66 -1.51 14.50 7.23
C ARG A 66 -2.82 14.42 8.01
N ASP A 67 -3.89 14.86 7.36
CA ASP A 67 -5.28 14.84 7.84
C ASP A 67 -6.24 14.57 6.67
N ALA A 68 -7.55 14.54 6.96
CA ALA A 68 -8.60 14.28 5.98
C ALA A 68 -8.61 15.25 4.78
N CYS A 69 -8.10 16.48 4.93
CA CYS A 69 -8.12 17.49 3.86
C CYS A 69 -7.19 17.16 2.69
N ASP A 70 -6.28 16.20 2.87
CA ASP A 70 -5.40 15.70 1.80
C ASP A 70 -6.22 15.15 0.62
N TRP A 71 -7.47 14.76 0.85
CA TRP A 71 -8.41 14.20 -0.13
C TRP A 71 -9.43 15.19 -0.71
N SER A 72 -9.32 16.49 -0.40
CA SER A 72 -10.27 17.51 -0.88
C SER A 72 -10.37 17.62 -2.41
N ASP A 73 -9.26 17.40 -3.13
CA ASP A 73 -9.22 17.38 -4.59
C ASP A 73 -9.94 16.17 -5.20
N HIS A 74 -9.94 15.04 -4.51
CA HIS A 74 -10.72 13.85 -4.87
C HIS A 74 -12.20 14.15 -4.66
N ALA A 75 -12.58 14.56 -3.46
CA ALA A 75 -13.97 14.91 -3.14
C ALA A 75 -14.55 15.93 -4.14
N THR A 76 -13.80 16.98 -4.47
CA THR A 76 -14.21 17.98 -5.47
C THR A 76 -14.49 17.37 -6.85
N ARG A 77 -13.70 16.38 -7.29
CA ARG A 77 -13.90 15.70 -8.58
C ARG A 77 -15.10 14.77 -8.56
N TYR A 78 -15.31 14.01 -7.48
CA TYR A 78 -16.50 13.18 -7.32
C TYR A 78 -17.77 14.03 -7.33
N LEU A 79 -17.82 15.13 -6.56
CA LEU A 79 -18.95 16.05 -6.55
C LEU A 79 -19.22 16.65 -7.96
N ARG A 80 -18.17 17.00 -8.72
CA ARG A 80 -18.31 17.47 -10.11
C ARG A 80 -18.82 16.41 -11.08
N ARG A 81 -18.64 15.13 -10.75
CA ARG A 81 -19.13 13.97 -11.50
C ARG A 81 -20.53 13.52 -11.06
N GLY A 82 -21.13 14.20 -10.08
CA GLY A 82 -22.51 13.99 -9.66
C GLY A 82 -22.68 13.09 -8.43
N TYR A 83 -21.59 12.69 -7.77
CA TYR A 83 -21.65 11.95 -6.51
C TYR A 83 -22.09 12.87 -5.36
N GLY A 84 -22.84 12.31 -4.42
CA GLY A 84 -23.29 12.98 -3.21
C GLY A 84 -22.20 13.08 -2.14
N GLY A 85 -22.28 14.12 -1.31
CA GLY A 85 -21.36 14.28 -0.18
C GLY A 85 -21.52 13.21 0.90
N ASP A 86 -22.65 12.51 0.93
CA ASP A 86 -22.94 11.37 1.80
C ASP A 86 -22.30 10.04 1.32
N GLN A 87 -21.71 10.03 0.13
CA GLN A 87 -20.92 8.91 -0.38
C GLN A 87 -19.41 9.07 -0.12
N LEU A 88 -18.97 10.26 0.29
CA LEU A 88 -17.55 10.62 0.40
C LEU A 88 -17.17 10.83 1.86
N TRP A 89 -16.22 10.03 2.35
CA TRP A 89 -15.82 10.03 3.76
C TRP A 89 -14.29 10.03 3.86
N SER A 90 -13.72 10.90 4.69
CA SER A 90 -12.27 10.96 4.88
C SER A 90 -11.95 11.10 6.36
N ILE A 91 -11.12 10.24 6.92
CA ILE A 91 -10.80 10.22 8.36
C ILE A 91 -9.60 11.14 8.67
N THR A 92 -9.60 11.80 9.84
CA THR A 92 -8.42 12.41 10.46
C THR A 92 -8.08 11.65 11.73
N PHE A 93 -6.88 11.08 11.80
CA PHE A 93 -6.42 10.41 13.03
C PHE A 93 -6.12 11.44 14.14
N ALA A 94 -6.33 11.04 15.39
CA ALA A 94 -6.06 11.87 16.58
C ALA A 94 -4.58 12.31 16.68
N ASN A 95 -3.68 11.54 16.08
CA ASN A 95 -2.28 11.88 15.90
C ASN A 95 -1.94 11.87 14.42
N GLU A 96 -1.31 12.93 13.92
CA GLU A 96 -0.86 13.03 12.52
C GLU A 96 0.13 11.90 12.15
N SER A 97 0.84 11.37 13.15
CA SER A 97 1.71 10.20 13.06
C SER A 97 1.17 9.06 13.93
N ALA A 98 -0.08 8.66 13.63
CA ALA A 98 -0.74 7.53 14.28
C ALA A 98 0.03 6.22 14.02
N THR A 99 0.20 5.42 15.07
CA THR A 99 0.75 4.06 14.94
C THR A 99 -0.31 3.11 14.41
N HIS A 100 0.09 1.94 13.88
CA HIS A 100 -0.86 0.97 13.29
C HIS A 100 -1.96 0.55 14.24
N ASP A 101 -1.65 0.37 15.53
CA ASP A 101 -2.64 0.07 16.56
C ASP A 101 -3.60 1.25 16.85
N GLU A 102 -3.12 2.49 16.74
CA GLU A 102 -3.97 3.69 16.83
C GLU A 102 -4.86 3.83 15.59
N MET A 103 -4.33 3.54 14.40
CA MET A 103 -5.06 3.58 13.14
C MET A 103 -6.16 2.50 13.12
N ALA A 104 -5.86 1.26 13.49
CA ALA A 104 -6.83 0.17 13.48
C ALA A 104 -8.05 0.46 14.35
N ARG A 105 -7.86 0.90 15.60
CA ARG A 105 -8.99 1.24 16.50
C ARG A 105 -9.85 2.38 15.94
N GLN A 106 -9.20 3.43 15.40
CA GLN A 106 -9.92 4.59 14.86
C GLN A 106 -10.62 4.29 13.54
N LEU A 107 -10.02 3.48 12.66
CA LEU A 107 -10.66 3.01 11.44
C LEU A 107 -11.86 2.12 11.76
N ASP A 108 -11.75 1.26 12.77
CA ASP A 108 -12.83 0.39 13.20
C ASP A 108 -14.08 1.16 13.64
N ASP A 109 -13.89 2.14 14.52
CA ASP A 109 -14.94 3.04 14.94
C ASP A 109 -15.48 3.85 13.76
N PHE A 110 -14.60 4.41 12.91
CA PHE A 110 -15.00 5.27 11.80
C PHE A 110 -15.85 4.52 10.78
N VAL A 111 -15.38 3.35 10.30
CA VAL A 111 -16.06 2.56 9.28
C VAL A 111 -17.38 2.00 9.81
N THR A 112 -17.39 1.49 11.05
CA THR A 112 -18.64 1.02 11.69
C THR A 112 -19.70 2.13 11.71
N ASN A 113 -19.31 3.35 12.10
CA ASN A 113 -20.23 4.49 12.12
C ASN A 113 -20.71 4.90 10.71
N VAL A 114 -19.85 4.82 9.69
CA VAL A 114 -20.24 5.10 8.29
C VAL A 114 -21.24 4.06 7.78
N LEU A 115 -20.98 2.77 8.02
CA LEU A 115 -21.88 1.68 7.64
C LEU A 115 -23.23 1.81 8.36
N ASP A 116 -23.21 2.03 9.69
CA ASP A 116 -24.43 2.23 10.49
C ASP A 116 -25.25 3.45 10.05
N TYR A 117 -24.58 4.57 9.76
CA TYR A 117 -25.25 5.81 9.34
C TYR A 117 -25.87 5.68 7.96
N THR A 118 -25.15 5.03 7.05
CA THR A 118 -25.54 4.97 5.64
C THR A 118 -26.42 3.77 5.30
N GLY A 119 -26.33 2.69 6.09
CA GLY A 119 -26.97 1.40 5.84
C GLY A 119 -26.31 0.60 4.72
N ALA A 120 -25.08 0.94 4.33
CA ALA A 120 -24.30 0.15 3.38
C ALA A 120 -23.75 -1.13 4.05
N ASP A 121 -23.54 -2.18 3.27
CA ASP A 121 -22.93 -3.43 3.74
C ASP A 121 -21.39 -3.39 3.64
N THR A 122 -20.85 -2.64 2.67
CA THR A 122 -19.41 -2.54 2.38
C THR A 122 -18.97 -1.09 2.13
N VAL A 123 -17.65 -0.87 2.15
CA VAL A 123 -17.00 0.38 1.74
C VAL A 123 -15.89 0.10 0.71
N ASP A 124 -15.57 1.12 -0.09
CA ASP A 124 -14.38 1.18 -0.93
C ASP A 124 -13.34 2.06 -0.27
N VAL A 125 -12.15 1.53 0.00
CA VAL A 125 -11.11 2.24 0.76
C VAL A 125 -9.96 2.66 -0.14
N VAL A 126 -9.71 3.96 -0.19
CA VAL A 126 -8.55 4.57 -0.86
C VAL A 126 -7.61 5.12 0.20
N SER A 127 -6.36 4.68 0.18
CA SER A 127 -5.37 5.02 1.21
C SER A 127 -4.07 5.52 0.58
N HIS A 128 -3.31 6.33 1.31
CA HIS A 128 -2.03 6.87 0.83
C HIS A 128 -0.91 6.71 1.85
N SER A 129 0.30 6.41 1.37
CA SER A 129 1.52 6.34 2.19
C SER A 129 1.34 5.38 3.36
N LEU A 130 1.64 5.82 4.59
CA LEU A 130 1.40 5.07 5.83
C LEU A 130 -0.01 4.45 5.91
N GLY A 131 -1.03 5.20 5.49
CA GLY A 131 -2.43 4.78 5.59
C GLY A 131 -2.71 3.47 4.86
N VAL A 132 -1.92 3.12 3.84
CA VAL A 132 -2.02 1.84 3.10
C VAL A 132 -1.80 0.66 4.05
N THR A 133 -0.66 0.65 4.74
CA THR A 133 -0.36 -0.41 5.72
C THR A 133 -1.25 -0.33 6.97
N GLY A 134 -1.71 0.86 7.33
CA GLY A 134 -2.67 1.03 8.43
C GLY A 134 -4.05 0.42 8.14
N VAL A 135 -4.57 0.61 6.92
CA VAL A 135 -5.81 -0.01 6.47
C VAL A 135 -5.65 -1.53 6.33
N ARG A 136 -4.55 -2.00 5.73
CA ARG A 136 -4.27 -3.45 5.66
C ARG A 136 -4.23 -4.09 7.05
N PHE A 137 -3.56 -3.46 8.01
CA PHE A 137 -3.53 -3.95 9.39
C PHE A 137 -4.91 -3.91 10.08
N TRP A 138 -5.73 -2.87 9.82
CA TRP A 138 -7.11 -2.81 10.30
C TRP A 138 -8.00 -3.92 9.72
N MET A 139 -7.78 -4.30 8.46
CA MET A 139 -8.53 -5.36 7.81
C MET A 139 -8.15 -6.76 8.32
N ALA A 140 -6.90 -6.93 8.75
CA ALA A 140 -6.40 -8.17 9.33
C ALA A 140 -7.00 -8.44 10.71
N ASP A 141 -7.00 -9.70 11.13
CA ASP A 141 -7.36 -10.06 12.50
C ASP A 141 -6.21 -9.69 13.44
N SER A 142 -6.43 -8.71 14.32
CA SER A 142 -5.39 -8.22 15.22
C SER A 142 -4.89 -9.28 16.21
N ASP A 143 -5.70 -10.32 16.49
CA ASP A 143 -5.31 -11.43 17.36
C ASP A 143 -4.12 -12.21 16.76
N GLU A 144 -3.94 -12.19 15.42
CA GLU A 144 -2.81 -12.83 14.73
C GLU A 144 -1.46 -12.13 14.95
N PHE A 145 -1.47 -10.93 15.54
CA PHE A 145 -0.27 -10.12 15.81
C PHE A 145 0.10 -10.09 17.29
N ALA A 146 -0.70 -10.71 18.17
CA ALA A 146 -0.47 -10.68 19.62
C ALA A 146 0.84 -11.35 20.05
N ASP A 147 1.38 -12.29 19.25
CA ASP A 147 2.68 -12.93 19.49
C ASP A 147 3.88 -12.13 18.95
N VAL A 148 3.63 -11.16 18.08
CA VAL A 148 4.64 -10.26 17.50
C VAL A 148 4.97 -9.14 18.49
N ASP A 149 3.95 -8.43 18.97
CA ASP A 149 4.08 -7.33 19.94
C ASP A 149 2.72 -7.07 20.61
N GLU A 150 2.70 -6.97 21.93
CA GLU A 150 1.46 -6.76 22.71
C GLU A 150 0.69 -5.49 22.31
N ARG A 151 1.34 -4.51 21.67
CA ARG A 151 0.68 -3.29 21.19
C ARG A 151 -0.30 -3.55 20.05
N PHE A 152 -0.09 -4.63 19.30
CA PHE A 152 -0.94 -5.01 18.17
C PHE A 152 -2.16 -5.83 18.57
N ASP A 153 -2.23 -6.30 19.82
CA ASP A 153 -3.46 -6.85 20.42
C ASP A 153 -4.45 -5.69 20.68
N VAL A 154 -5.16 -5.30 19.62
CA VAL A 154 -6.10 -4.16 19.65
C VAL A 154 -7.56 -4.58 19.75
N GLY A 155 -7.85 -5.88 19.69
CA GLY A 155 -9.20 -6.45 19.77
C GLY A 155 -10.09 -6.11 18.58
N VAL A 156 -9.49 -5.80 17.43
CA VAL A 156 -10.18 -5.60 16.15
C VAL A 156 -10.13 -6.93 15.40
N GLY A 157 -11.31 -7.49 15.13
CA GLY A 157 -11.45 -8.69 14.30
C GLY A 157 -11.26 -8.37 12.81
N PRO A 158 -11.20 -9.39 11.94
CA PRO A 158 -10.97 -9.17 10.52
C PRO A 158 -12.11 -8.34 9.91
N ARG A 159 -11.76 -7.43 8.99
CA ARG A 159 -12.70 -6.52 8.30
C ARG A 159 -12.75 -6.71 6.78
N TYR A 160 -12.22 -7.81 6.28
CA TYR A 160 -12.31 -8.15 4.86
C TYR A 160 -13.75 -8.27 4.35
N ASP A 161 -14.72 -8.57 5.22
CA ASP A 161 -16.14 -8.73 4.87
C ASP A 161 -16.90 -7.41 4.66
N VAL A 162 -16.32 -6.29 5.09
CA VAL A 162 -16.92 -4.95 4.96
C VAL A 162 -16.15 -4.04 4.01
N VAL A 163 -15.15 -4.56 3.31
CA VAL A 163 -14.37 -3.83 2.29
C VAL A 163 -14.59 -4.51 0.95
N ASP A 164 -15.09 -3.80 -0.05
CA ASP A 164 -15.28 -4.32 -1.40
C ASP A 164 -14.03 -4.09 -2.26
N THR A 165 -13.59 -2.83 -2.33
CA THR A 165 -12.37 -2.44 -3.02
C THR A 165 -11.34 -1.81 -2.08
N PHE A 166 -10.06 -2.17 -2.23
CA PHE A 166 -8.92 -1.52 -1.62
C PHE A 166 -7.99 -0.90 -2.67
N VAL A 167 -7.71 0.39 -2.55
CA VAL A 167 -6.73 1.11 -3.36
C VAL A 167 -5.62 1.68 -2.49
N GLY A 168 -4.40 1.14 -2.63
CA GLY A 168 -3.20 1.60 -1.95
C GLY A 168 -2.32 2.51 -2.81
N CYS A 169 -2.20 3.79 -2.45
CA CYS A 169 -1.31 4.72 -3.13
C CYS A 169 0.02 4.86 -2.38
N ALA A 170 1.13 4.41 -2.97
CA ALA A 170 2.49 4.56 -2.43
C ALA A 170 2.66 4.04 -0.99
N GLY A 171 2.11 2.86 -0.70
CA GLY A 171 2.24 2.20 0.60
C GLY A 171 3.61 1.54 0.79
N ALA A 172 4.05 1.38 2.04
CA ALA A 172 5.28 0.68 2.37
C ALA A 172 4.99 -0.81 2.66
N ASN A 173 4.44 -1.55 1.69
CA ASN A 173 4.03 -2.94 1.90
C ASN A 173 5.24 -3.87 2.09
N GLU A 174 6.41 -3.54 1.54
CA GLU A 174 7.70 -4.19 1.84
C GLU A 174 8.65 -3.29 2.66
N GLY A 175 8.06 -2.36 3.41
CA GLY A 175 8.81 -1.42 4.24
C GLY A 175 9.47 -0.29 3.45
N THR A 176 10.11 0.62 4.17
CA THR A 176 10.80 1.79 3.60
C THR A 176 12.12 2.02 4.31
N SER A 177 13.20 2.15 3.55
CA SER A 177 14.55 2.43 4.09
C SER A 177 14.68 3.79 4.77
N THR A 178 13.66 4.65 4.66
CA THR A 178 13.57 5.89 5.43
C THR A 178 13.32 5.64 6.91
N CYS A 179 12.83 4.45 7.26
CA CYS A 179 12.81 3.95 8.62
C CYS A 179 14.14 3.29 8.98
N GLY A 180 14.63 3.58 10.19
CA GLY A 180 15.86 2.98 10.72
C GLY A 180 15.67 1.50 11.09
N PRO A 181 16.74 0.82 11.50
CA PRO A 181 16.71 -0.61 11.81
C PRO A 181 15.80 -0.91 13.00
N GLY A 182 15.20 -2.10 12.96
CA GLY A 182 14.31 -2.69 13.95
C GLY A 182 12.86 -2.23 13.89
N CYS A 183 12.00 -2.99 14.56
CA CYS A 183 10.55 -2.75 14.68
C CYS A 183 10.15 -1.94 15.91
N SER A 184 11.06 -1.09 16.40
CA SER A 184 10.75 -0.20 17.52
C SER A 184 10.16 1.12 17.02
N GLN A 185 9.17 1.64 17.73
CA GLN A 185 8.63 2.97 17.43
C GLN A 185 9.71 4.03 17.70
N GLY A 186 9.95 4.91 16.73
CA GLY A 186 10.79 6.09 16.90
C GLY A 186 10.03 7.28 17.52
N PRO A 187 10.70 8.42 17.77
CA PRO A 187 10.03 9.64 18.19
C PRO A 187 9.33 10.36 17.03
N GLY A 188 8.30 11.15 17.33
CA GLY A 188 7.64 12.04 16.37
C GLY A 188 7.11 11.31 15.13
N ALA A 189 7.47 11.80 13.94
CA ALA A 189 7.05 11.18 12.68
C ALA A 189 7.57 9.75 12.48
N ASN A 190 8.61 9.34 13.21
CA ASN A 190 9.21 8.00 13.10
C ASN A 190 8.52 6.97 14.01
N ARG A 191 7.46 7.34 14.75
CA ARG A 191 6.65 6.37 15.52
C ARG A 191 6.19 5.21 14.66
N VAL A 192 5.84 5.51 13.42
CA VAL A 192 5.30 4.56 12.44
C VAL A 192 6.30 3.47 12.04
N CYS A 193 7.60 3.72 12.19
CA CYS A 193 8.67 2.81 11.79
C CYS A 193 8.70 1.51 12.60
N GLY A 194 8.00 1.45 13.74
CA GLY A 194 7.84 0.21 14.48
C GLY A 194 7.05 -0.88 13.73
N PHE A 195 6.45 -0.54 12.59
CA PHE A 195 5.73 -1.47 11.73
C PHE A 195 6.34 -1.56 10.33
N ILE A 196 6.75 -0.43 9.74
CA ILE A 196 7.14 -0.35 8.32
C ILE A 196 8.66 -0.21 8.07
N SER A 197 9.49 -0.49 9.07
CA SER A 197 10.92 -0.65 8.85
C SER A 197 11.18 -1.87 7.94
N PRO A 198 12.22 -1.86 7.08
CA PRO A 198 12.60 -3.04 6.32
C PRO A 198 12.86 -4.26 7.21
N ASP A 199 13.42 -4.07 8.41
CA ASP A 199 13.64 -5.18 9.36
C ASP A 199 12.32 -5.84 9.84
N CYS A 200 11.17 -5.17 9.64
CA CYS A 200 9.87 -5.71 9.99
C CYS A 200 9.26 -6.62 8.94
N THR A 201 9.87 -6.72 7.75
CA THR A 201 9.52 -7.71 6.74
C THR A 201 10.19 -9.06 6.99
N GLU A 202 11.09 -9.17 7.98
CA GLU A 202 11.69 -10.44 8.37
C GLU A 202 10.73 -11.34 9.17
N PRO A 203 10.89 -12.68 9.12
CA PRO A 203 10.10 -13.61 9.93
C PRO A 203 10.04 -13.21 11.41
N GLY A 204 8.81 -13.06 11.93
CA GLY A 204 8.54 -12.60 13.29
C GLY A 204 8.32 -11.08 13.42
N GLY A 205 8.51 -10.31 12.34
CA GLY A 205 8.14 -8.90 12.27
C GLY A 205 6.65 -8.68 11.95
N PRO A 206 6.10 -7.50 12.28
CA PRO A 206 4.69 -7.21 12.04
C PRO A 206 4.35 -7.08 10.56
N LEU A 207 5.24 -6.53 9.72
CA LEU A 207 4.97 -6.40 8.29
C LEU A 207 5.09 -7.75 7.57
N PHE A 208 6.03 -8.61 7.99
CA PHE A 208 6.06 -10.00 7.56
C PHE A 208 4.75 -10.72 7.86
N ARG A 209 4.23 -10.58 9.09
CA ARG A 209 2.95 -11.18 9.47
C ARG A 209 1.81 -10.66 8.60
N LEU A 210 1.79 -9.35 8.31
CA LEU A 210 0.75 -8.75 7.47
C LEU A 210 0.77 -9.23 6.02
N ASN A 211 1.95 -9.62 5.50
CA ASN A 211 2.11 -10.12 4.13
C ASN A 211 2.05 -11.65 4.04
N ASN A 212 1.99 -12.38 5.16
CA ASN A 212 2.05 -13.84 5.18
C ASN A 212 0.75 -14.44 5.76
N PRO A 213 0.11 -15.43 5.10
CA PRO A 213 0.57 -16.14 3.89
C PRO A 213 0.17 -15.47 2.56
N ASP A 214 -0.60 -14.39 2.61
CA ASP A 214 -1.21 -13.75 1.44
C ASP A 214 -1.22 -12.23 1.65
N GLU A 215 -0.80 -11.48 0.63
CA GLU A 215 -0.78 -10.01 0.68
C GLU A 215 -2.15 -9.39 0.37
N THR A 216 -3.04 -10.18 -0.28
CA THR A 216 -4.37 -9.80 -0.76
C THR A 216 -5.48 -10.74 -0.25
N PRO A 217 -5.59 -10.96 1.07
CA PRO A 217 -6.56 -11.90 1.63
C PRO A 217 -8.01 -11.40 1.53
N GLY A 218 -8.95 -12.36 1.53
CA GLY A 218 -10.38 -12.07 1.47
C GLY A 218 -10.91 -11.94 0.03
N ASP A 219 -12.20 -11.63 -0.09
CA ASP A 219 -12.87 -11.35 -1.37
C ASP A 219 -12.91 -9.84 -1.58
N VAL A 220 -11.73 -9.24 -1.74
CA VAL A 220 -11.53 -7.79 -1.89
C VAL A 220 -10.79 -7.53 -3.20
N ASP A 221 -11.22 -6.53 -3.97
CA ASP A 221 -10.49 -6.09 -5.14
C ASP A 221 -9.32 -5.18 -4.73
N TYR A 222 -8.09 -5.66 -4.90
CA TYR A 222 -6.86 -4.96 -4.51
C TYR A 222 -6.22 -4.22 -5.69
N TYR A 223 -5.92 -2.94 -5.49
CA TYR A 223 -5.17 -2.12 -6.44
C TYR A 223 -4.07 -1.34 -5.76
N THR A 224 -2.96 -1.15 -6.45
CA THR A 224 -1.88 -0.27 -5.99
C THR A 224 -1.46 0.72 -7.06
N ILE A 225 -1.01 1.90 -6.61
CA ILE A 225 -0.41 2.94 -7.46
C ILE A 225 0.88 3.40 -6.82
N ARG A 226 1.96 3.44 -7.58
CA ARG A 226 3.23 4.06 -7.18
C ARG A 226 3.80 4.97 -8.26
N GLY A 227 4.73 5.84 -7.87
CA GLY A 227 5.55 6.60 -8.80
C GLY A 227 6.95 6.01 -8.90
N ASN A 228 7.54 5.97 -10.09
CA ASN A 228 8.89 5.42 -10.28
C ASN A 228 10.03 6.34 -9.78
N LEU A 229 9.72 7.56 -9.30
CA LEU A 229 10.67 8.48 -8.66
C LEU A 229 10.32 8.71 -7.18
N ASP A 230 9.65 7.75 -6.55
CA ASP A 230 9.31 7.84 -5.13
C ASP A 230 10.54 7.62 -4.25
N TYR A 231 11.02 8.71 -3.63
CA TYR A 231 12.20 8.68 -2.77
C TYR A 231 12.04 7.77 -1.54
N PHE A 232 10.81 7.53 -1.04
CA PHE A 232 10.61 6.61 0.09
C PHE A 232 10.90 5.15 -0.26
N PHE A 233 10.91 4.84 -1.55
CA PHE A 233 11.07 3.49 -2.09
C PHE A 233 12.27 3.41 -3.03
N ALA A 234 13.24 4.33 -2.92
CA ALA A 234 14.41 4.34 -3.81
C ALA A 234 15.20 3.02 -3.75
N ASP A 235 15.30 2.40 -2.57
CA ASP A 235 16.05 1.14 -2.37
C ASP A 235 15.21 -0.11 -2.68
N ASN A 236 13.88 -0.01 -2.58
CA ASN A 236 12.95 -1.07 -2.97
C ASN A 236 11.75 -0.45 -3.71
N PRO A 237 11.88 -0.16 -5.02
CA PRO A 237 10.87 0.56 -5.79
C PRO A 237 9.51 -0.11 -5.81
N ASP A 238 9.46 -1.42 -5.59
CA ASP A 238 8.27 -2.26 -5.72
C ASP A 238 7.62 -2.53 -4.35
N SER A 239 8.15 -1.91 -3.28
CA SER A 239 7.55 -1.95 -1.93
C SER A 239 6.06 -1.57 -1.88
N PRO A 240 5.53 -0.67 -2.73
CA PRO A 240 4.09 -0.43 -2.77
C PRO A 240 3.25 -1.50 -3.47
N GLU A 241 3.85 -2.39 -4.26
CA GLU A 241 3.12 -3.44 -4.97
C GLU A 241 2.61 -4.49 -3.97
N LEU A 242 1.49 -5.14 -4.30
CA LEU A 242 0.95 -6.29 -3.57
C LEU A 242 0.89 -7.49 -4.53
N GLU A 243 1.46 -8.61 -4.14
CA GLU A 243 1.32 -9.89 -4.84
C GLU A 243 -0.16 -10.31 -4.83
N GLY A 244 -0.69 -10.74 -5.98
CA GLY A 244 -2.10 -11.11 -6.12
C GLY A 244 -3.06 -9.95 -6.42
N ALA A 245 -2.61 -8.70 -6.34
CA ALA A 245 -3.47 -7.54 -6.61
C ALA A 245 -4.03 -7.53 -8.04
N ASN A 246 -5.28 -7.07 -8.17
CA ASN A 246 -5.95 -6.90 -9.46
C ASN A 246 -5.15 -5.97 -10.39
N ALA A 247 -4.47 -4.95 -9.87
CA ALA A 247 -3.49 -4.18 -10.63
C ALA A 247 -2.43 -3.50 -9.74
N ASN A 248 -1.17 -3.57 -10.14
CA ASN A 248 -0.07 -2.77 -9.59
C ASN A 248 0.38 -1.73 -10.63
N VAL A 249 -0.03 -0.47 -10.48
CA VAL A 249 0.25 0.60 -11.45
C VAL A 249 1.52 1.38 -11.09
N VAL A 250 2.40 1.55 -12.08
CA VAL A 250 3.58 2.40 -11.99
C VAL A 250 3.39 3.67 -12.83
N LEU A 251 3.40 4.83 -12.19
CA LEU A 251 3.32 6.11 -12.87
C LEU A 251 4.72 6.67 -13.16
N SER A 252 5.00 6.87 -14.44
CA SER A 252 6.28 7.42 -14.89
C SER A 252 6.48 8.89 -14.49
N ALA A 253 7.70 9.22 -14.07
CA ALA A 253 8.16 10.53 -13.62
C ALA A 253 7.33 11.12 -12.47
N ARG A 254 6.83 10.26 -11.57
CA ARG A 254 6.02 10.64 -10.41
C ARG A 254 6.74 10.35 -9.10
N ALA A 255 6.66 11.30 -8.17
CA ALA A 255 7.12 11.16 -6.79
C ALA A 255 5.97 10.72 -5.86
N HIS A 256 6.27 10.48 -4.59
CA HIS A 256 5.37 9.96 -3.56
C HIS A 256 3.91 10.44 -3.61
N ASN A 257 3.69 11.76 -3.49
CA ASN A 257 2.33 12.31 -3.43
C ASN A 257 1.59 12.26 -4.77
N ALA A 258 2.32 12.14 -5.89
CA ALA A 258 1.71 12.06 -7.20
C ALA A 258 0.99 10.71 -7.44
N ALA A 259 1.34 9.67 -6.69
CA ALA A 259 0.61 8.40 -6.67
C ALA A 259 -0.85 8.55 -6.18
N ARG A 260 -1.14 9.62 -5.42
CA ARG A 260 -2.50 9.98 -4.98
C ARG A 260 -3.09 11.14 -5.78
N ALA A 261 -2.27 12.15 -6.09
CA ALA A 261 -2.75 13.48 -6.50
C ALA A 261 -2.58 13.81 -8.00
N SER A 262 -1.87 12.99 -8.77
CA SER A 262 -1.72 13.25 -10.20
C SER A 262 -3.01 12.91 -10.96
N GLU A 263 -3.27 13.59 -12.08
CA GLU A 263 -4.47 13.33 -12.88
C GLU A 263 -4.63 11.85 -13.28
N PRO A 264 -3.59 11.13 -13.73
CA PRO A 264 -3.71 9.70 -14.01
C PRO A 264 -4.05 8.87 -12.77
N ALA A 265 -3.45 9.16 -11.62
CA ALA A 265 -3.73 8.45 -10.37
C ALA A 265 -5.20 8.62 -9.95
N ILE A 266 -5.69 9.86 -9.96
CA ILE A 266 -7.07 10.19 -9.62
C ILE A 266 -8.05 9.46 -10.53
N GLU A 267 -7.75 9.38 -11.82
CA GLU A 267 -8.60 8.70 -12.78
C GLU A 267 -8.62 7.18 -12.56
N PHE A 268 -7.47 6.55 -12.28
CA PHE A 268 -7.43 5.13 -11.89
C PHE A 268 -8.23 4.86 -10.62
N ILE A 269 -7.98 5.64 -9.55
CA ILE A 269 -8.70 5.52 -8.28
C ILE A 269 -10.21 5.61 -8.52
N TYR A 270 -10.65 6.62 -9.29
CA TYR A 270 -12.06 6.79 -9.62
C TYR A 270 -12.62 5.60 -10.38
N GLN A 271 -11.92 5.09 -11.39
CA GLN A 271 -12.39 3.96 -12.19
C GLN A 271 -12.55 2.69 -11.36
N TRP A 272 -11.60 2.41 -10.47
CA TRP A 272 -11.60 1.20 -9.67
C TRP A 272 -12.69 1.18 -8.62
N VAL A 273 -12.91 2.26 -7.87
CA VAL A 273 -13.91 2.25 -6.79
C VAL A 273 -15.34 2.51 -7.29
N THR A 274 -15.53 3.08 -8.49
CA THR A 274 -16.89 3.36 -8.99
C THR A 274 -17.43 2.27 -9.92
N ASP A 275 -16.66 1.18 -10.08
CA ASP A 275 -16.96 0.05 -10.95
C ASP A 275 -17.38 0.46 -12.37
N SER A 276 -16.86 1.62 -12.81
CA SER A 276 -17.19 2.15 -14.13
C SER A 276 -16.45 1.32 -15.18
N ASP A 277 -17.19 0.46 -15.89
CA ASP A 277 -16.76 -0.29 -17.10
C ASP A 277 -16.00 0.58 -18.13
N ALA A 278 -16.11 1.91 -18.02
CA ALA A 278 -15.33 2.88 -18.74
C ALA A 278 -13.84 2.88 -18.32
N GLY A 279 -13.15 1.77 -18.56
CA GLY A 279 -11.71 1.74 -18.65
C GLY A 279 -10.97 1.11 -17.47
N ARG A 280 -11.60 0.23 -16.66
CA ARG A 280 -10.87 -0.72 -15.80
C ARG A 280 -9.72 -1.24 -16.67
N PRO A 281 -8.44 -0.94 -16.34
CA PRO A 281 -7.35 -1.31 -17.20
C PRO A 281 -7.21 -2.82 -17.12
N ASP A 282 -7.97 -3.52 -17.96
CA ASP A 282 -7.67 -4.88 -18.38
C ASP A 282 -6.49 -4.78 -19.34
N ARG A 283 -5.37 -4.29 -18.78
CA ARG A 283 -4.05 -4.23 -19.39
C ARG A 283 -3.16 -5.26 -18.71
N ALA A 284 -3.72 -6.43 -18.41
CA ALA A 284 -2.98 -7.65 -18.67
C ALA A 284 -2.72 -7.66 -20.18
N THR A 285 -1.68 -6.93 -20.59
CA THR A 285 -1.06 -7.24 -21.87
C THR A 285 -0.37 -8.55 -21.56
N GLU A 286 -1.02 -9.69 -21.85
CA GLU A 286 -0.33 -10.97 -21.84
C GLU A 286 0.90 -10.79 -22.72
N VAL A 287 2.06 -10.84 -22.08
CA VAL A 287 3.34 -10.80 -22.78
C VAL A 287 3.65 -12.25 -23.08
N ASP A 288 3.52 -12.63 -24.35
CA ASP A 288 4.03 -13.91 -24.82
C ASP A 288 5.57 -13.81 -24.87
N ALA A 289 6.21 -14.28 -23.80
CA ALA A 289 7.67 -14.40 -23.72
C ALA A 289 8.07 -15.86 -23.57
N GLU A 290 9.08 -16.26 -24.34
CA GLU A 290 9.74 -17.56 -24.21
C GLU A 290 11.09 -17.36 -23.54
N GLY A 291 11.52 -18.33 -22.72
CA GLY A 291 12.79 -18.23 -22.03
C GLY A 291 13.42 -19.56 -21.73
N SER A 292 14.64 -19.49 -21.22
CA SER A 292 15.36 -20.65 -20.72
C SER A 292 16.31 -20.24 -19.60
N ARG A 293 16.54 -21.16 -18.67
CA ARG A 293 17.54 -21.01 -17.61
C ARG A 293 18.56 -22.14 -17.65
N GLU A 294 19.83 -21.78 -17.54
CA GLU A 294 20.92 -22.72 -17.27
C GLU A 294 21.65 -22.33 -15.99
N THR A 295 22.11 -23.33 -15.25
CA THR A 295 23.01 -23.15 -14.11
C THR A 295 24.27 -23.99 -14.31
N ASP A 296 25.41 -23.54 -13.81
CA ASP A 296 26.68 -24.25 -13.92
C ASP A 296 26.76 -25.56 -13.10
N GLY A 297 25.71 -25.87 -12.34
CA GLY A 297 25.52 -27.10 -11.61
C GLY A 297 24.09 -27.28 -11.10
N SER A 298 23.79 -28.48 -10.60
CA SER A 298 22.53 -28.81 -9.91
C SER A 298 22.74 -29.17 -8.44
N THR A 299 23.99 -29.13 -7.96
CA THR A 299 24.36 -29.34 -6.57
C THR A 299 25.53 -28.46 -6.22
N TYR A 300 25.40 -27.71 -5.14
CA TYR A 300 26.38 -26.76 -4.66
C TYR A 300 26.75 -27.05 -3.21
N VAL A 301 27.92 -26.58 -2.80
CA VAL A 301 28.30 -26.56 -1.38
C VAL A 301 27.66 -25.33 -0.73
N GLY A 302 27.21 -25.44 0.53
CA GLY A 302 26.67 -24.29 1.27
C GLY A 302 27.63 -23.10 1.27
N GLY A 303 27.12 -21.91 0.93
CA GLY A 303 27.94 -20.70 0.74
C GLY A 303 28.84 -20.72 -0.50
N GLY A 304 28.64 -21.67 -1.41
CA GLY A 304 29.24 -21.67 -2.74
C GLY A 304 28.52 -20.71 -3.70
N THR A 305 29.07 -20.53 -4.89
CA THR A 305 28.48 -19.63 -5.90
C THR A 305 27.93 -20.44 -7.07
N ALA A 306 26.72 -20.12 -7.49
CA ALA A 306 26.09 -20.58 -8.72
C ALA A 306 26.20 -19.49 -9.79
N ARG A 307 26.54 -19.90 -11.02
CA ARG A 307 26.40 -19.04 -12.21
C ARG A 307 25.07 -19.34 -12.86
N VAL A 308 24.26 -18.30 -13.01
CA VAL A 308 22.91 -18.37 -13.57
C VAL A 308 22.92 -17.71 -14.94
N GLY A 309 22.64 -18.49 -15.98
CA GLY A 309 22.34 -18.00 -17.32
C GLY A 309 20.83 -17.93 -17.50
N LEU A 310 20.33 -16.76 -17.91
CA LEU A 310 18.91 -16.51 -18.16
C LEU A 310 18.75 -15.87 -19.53
N SER A 311 17.96 -16.49 -20.40
CA SER A 311 17.60 -15.93 -21.70
C SER A 311 16.08 -15.80 -21.81
N VAL A 312 15.61 -14.66 -22.30
CA VAL A 312 14.18 -14.35 -22.52
C VAL A 312 14.02 -13.59 -23.82
N ASP A 313 13.10 -14.02 -24.68
CA ASP A 313 12.64 -13.35 -25.91
C ASP A 313 11.16 -13.02 -25.73
N ALA A 314 10.81 -11.73 -25.77
CA ALA A 314 9.46 -11.27 -25.50
C ALA A 314 8.76 -10.67 -26.74
N GLY A 315 9.39 -10.73 -27.93
CA GLY A 315 8.85 -10.16 -29.16
C GLY A 315 8.57 -8.64 -29.14
N GLY A 316 9.03 -7.93 -28.10
CA GLY A 316 8.83 -6.50 -27.88
C GLY A 316 9.35 -6.03 -26.52
N PRO A 317 9.36 -4.70 -26.27
CA PRO A 317 10.10 -4.14 -25.15
C PRO A 317 9.42 -4.45 -23.82
N VAL A 318 10.11 -5.19 -22.96
CA VAL A 318 9.65 -5.59 -21.63
C VAL A 318 10.69 -5.26 -20.57
N LEU A 319 10.22 -5.11 -19.33
CA LEU A 319 11.05 -5.17 -18.14
C LEU A 319 11.17 -6.64 -17.73
N LEU A 320 12.35 -7.03 -17.23
CA LEU A 320 12.63 -8.38 -16.74
C LEU A 320 13.00 -8.34 -15.26
N ARG A 321 12.45 -9.27 -14.49
CA ARG A 321 12.96 -9.64 -13.18
C ARG A 321 13.10 -11.15 -13.05
N ASP A 322 13.91 -11.58 -12.09
CA ASP A 322 14.07 -12.99 -11.75
C ASP A 322 13.87 -13.23 -10.25
N ARG A 323 13.48 -14.45 -9.88
CA ARG A 323 13.30 -14.87 -8.49
C ARG A 323 14.43 -15.82 -8.08
N VAL A 324 15.13 -15.47 -7.00
CA VAL A 324 16.13 -16.34 -6.36
C VAL A 324 15.70 -16.65 -4.92
N PRO A 325 16.15 -17.76 -4.31
CA PRO A 325 15.81 -18.06 -2.92
C PRO A 325 16.15 -16.90 -1.97
N TYR A 326 15.30 -16.63 -0.98
CA TYR A 326 15.49 -15.51 -0.06
C TYR A 326 16.84 -15.54 0.66
N THR A 327 17.29 -16.73 1.06
CA THR A 327 18.56 -16.95 1.77
C THR A 327 19.78 -17.00 0.84
N ALA A 328 19.59 -16.82 -0.48
CA ALA A 328 20.66 -16.65 -1.44
C ALA A 328 21.02 -15.17 -1.57
N ASP A 329 22.28 -14.86 -1.91
CA ASP A 329 22.74 -13.48 -2.12
C ASP A 329 23.19 -13.24 -3.56
N VAL A 330 22.94 -12.05 -4.10
CA VAL A 330 23.17 -11.72 -5.52
C VAL A 330 24.32 -10.72 -5.65
N TYR A 331 25.31 -11.03 -6.48
CA TYR A 331 26.49 -10.18 -6.68
C TYR A 331 26.25 -9.04 -7.66
N MET A 332 25.66 -7.94 -7.20
CA MET A 332 25.41 -6.75 -8.04
C MET A 332 26.69 -6.10 -8.57
N GLU A 333 27.79 -6.08 -7.81
CA GLU A 333 29.03 -5.40 -8.23
C GLU A 333 29.71 -5.99 -9.47
N ARG A 334 29.28 -7.19 -9.89
CA ARG A 334 29.91 -7.92 -11.00
C ARG A 334 29.09 -7.90 -12.28
N ASP A 335 27.87 -7.37 -12.23
CA ASP A 335 26.98 -7.33 -13.37
C ASP A 335 26.31 -5.96 -13.46
N GLU A 336 26.72 -5.18 -14.46
CA GLU A 336 26.17 -3.84 -14.71
C GLU A 336 24.70 -3.89 -15.19
N SER A 337 24.20 -5.06 -15.59
CA SER A 337 22.81 -5.23 -15.98
C SER A 337 21.85 -5.32 -14.80
N ILE A 338 22.31 -5.67 -13.60
CA ILE A 338 21.45 -5.72 -12.40
C ILE A 338 21.24 -4.31 -11.87
N THR A 339 19.98 -3.90 -11.79
CA THR A 339 19.58 -2.56 -11.35
C THR A 339 19.10 -2.51 -9.90
N ALA A 340 18.53 -3.60 -9.40
CA ALA A 340 18.06 -3.73 -8.03
C ALA A 340 17.90 -5.19 -7.60
N VAL A 341 17.95 -5.44 -6.29
CA VAL A 341 17.61 -6.73 -5.66
C VAL A 341 16.68 -6.44 -4.49
N ALA A 342 15.41 -6.82 -4.60
CA ALA A 342 14.39 -6.56 -3.58
C ALA A 342 14.09 -7.84 -2.78
N PRO A 343 14.20 -7.84 -1.44
CA PRO A 343 13.80 -8.99 -0.63
C PRO A 343 12.27 -9.10 -0.55
N ARG A 344 11.74 -10.33 -0.65
CA ARG A 344 10.35 -10.69 -0.35
C ARG A 344 10.33 -11.88 0.62
N PRO A 345 10.66 -11.67 1.91
CA PRO A 345 10.86 -12.78 2.85
C PRO A 345 9.60 -13.64 3.02
N HIS A 346 8.41 -13.03 2.96
CA HIS A 346 7.12 -13.71 3.06
C HIS A 346 6.83 -14.67 1.89
N LEU A 347 7.42 -14.43 0.71
CA LEU A 347 7.40 -15.34 -0.46
C LEU A 347 8.60 -16.29 -0.50
N GLY A 348 9.58 -16.11 0.39
CA GLY A 348 10.81 -16.90 0.39
C GLY A 348 11.73 -16.63 -0.80
N VAL A 349 11.63 -15.45 -1.44
CA VAL A 349 12.48 -15.07 -2.57
C VAL A 349 13.15 -13.70 -2.41
N ARG A 350 14.16 -13.44 -3.23
CA ARG A 350 14.58 -12.10 -3.65
C ARG A 350 14.26 -11.92 -5.12
N GLU A 351 13.76 -10.76 -5.47
CA GLU A 351 13.49 -10.35 -6.85
C GLU A 351 14.68 -9.57 -7.39
N VAL A 352 15.28 -10.03 -8.48
CA VAL A 352 16.44 -9.44 -9.15
C VAL A 352 15.97 -8.71 -10.40
N TYR A 353 16.22 -7.41 -10.49
CA TYR A 353 15.74 -6.56 -11.58
C TYR A 353 16.89 -6.23 -12.54
N PHE A 354 16.61 -6.28 -13.84
CA PHE A 354 17.60 -6.02 -14.88
C PHE A 354 17.34 -4.72 -15.64
N GLU A 355 18.38 -4.18 -16.28
CA GLU A 355 18.29 -3.00 -17.12
C GLU A 355 17.30 -3.23 -18.27
N GLY A 356 16.48 -2.23 -18.56
CA GLY A 356 15.43 -2.35 -19.57
C GLY A 356 14.64 -1.06 -19.73
N PRO A 357 13.56 -1.08 -20.53
CA PRO A 357 13.00 -2.25 -21.21
C PRO A 357 13.84 -2.70 -22.42
N ALA A 358 13.80 -3.99 -22.76
CA ALA A 358 14.44 -4.59 -23.94
C ALA A 358 13.54 -5.64 -24.60
N ASP A 359 13.78 -5.92 -25.88
CA ASP A 359 13.04 -6.95 -26.63
C ASP A 359 13.50 -8.37 -26.27
N ASP A 360 14.80 -8.50 -25.96
CA ASP A 360 15.48 -9.75 -25.64
C ASP A 360 16.46 -9.54 -24.48
N TYR A 361 16.62 -10.59 -23.68
CA TYR A 361 17.58 -10.69 -22.59
C TYR A 361 18.46 -11.94 -22.77
N ASP A 362 19.76 -11.77 -22.61
CA ASP A 362 20.74 -12.85 -22.53
C ASP A 362 21.73 -12.46 -21.41
N LEU A 363 21.48 -12.98 -20.22
CA LEU A 363 22.08 -12.52 -18.97
C LEU A 363 22.86 -13.65 -18.31
N GLU A 364 23.95 -13.29 -17.67
CA GLU A 364 24.74 -14.21 -16.85
C GLU A 364 25.17 -13.51 -15.57
N TYR A 365 24.64 -13.96 -14.43
CA TYR A 365 24.95 -13.37 -13.13
C TYR A 365 25.28 -14.43 -12.08
N LEU A 366 25.84 -13.99 -10.96
CA LEU A 366 26.31 -14.85 -9.88
C LEU A 366 25.41 -14.73 -8.65
N VAL A 367 25.08 -15.89 -8.08
CA VAL A 367 24.31 -16.03 -6.85
C VAL A 367 25.10 -16.87 -5.87
N ASP A 368 25.31 -16.38 -4.65
CA ASP A 368 25.72 -17.24 -3.54
C ASP A 368 24.53 -18.08 -3.10
N VAL A 369 24.72 -19.40 -3.19
CA VAL A 369 23.69 -20.34 -2.76
C VAL A 369 23.56 -20.31 -1.24
N PRO A 370 22.37 -20.63 -0.71
CA PRO A 370 22.15 -20.66 0.73
C PRO A 370 23.22 -21.47 1.47
N GLU A 371 23.51 -21.11 2.72
CA GLU A 371 24.40 -21.92 3.55
C GLU A 371 23.72 -23.23 3.95
N GLU A 372 22.43 -23.16 4.30
CA GLU A 372 21.67 -24.31 4.78
C GLU A 372 21.53 -25.40 3.72
N SER A 373 21.63 -26.66 4.17
CA SER A 373 21.46 -27.80 3.26
C SER A 373 19.98 -27.99 2.95
N GLY A 374 19.65 -28.14 1.67
CA GLY A 374 18.26 -28.20 1.26
C GLY A 374 18.07 -28.32 -0.24
N ARG A 375 16.80 -28.36 -0.63
CA ARG A 375 16.39 -28.19 -2.03
C ARG A 375 15.89 -26.77 -2.18
N TYR A 376 16.37 -26.10 -3.21
CA TYR A 376 16.02 -24.73 -3.56
C TYR A 376 15.66 -24.66 -5.04
N GLU A 377 15.09 -23.53 -5.44
CA GLU A 377 14.63 -23.30 -6.80
C GLU A 377 14.93 -21.86 -7.22
N PHE A 378 15.41 -21.71 -8.44
CA PHE A 378 15.45 -20.43 -9.13
C PHE A 378 14.22 -20.28 -10.00
N GLY A 379 13.76 -19.04 -10.16
CA GLY A 379 12.64 -18.67 -11.00
C GLY A 379 11.26 -18.95 -10.39
N PRO A 380 10.20 -18.86 -11.21
CA PRO A 380 10.26 -18.43 -12.61
C PRO A 380 10.76 -16.98 -12.74
N ALA A 381 11.42 -16.68 -13.86
CA ALA A 381 11.64 -15.30 -14.27
C ALA A 381 10.31 -14.70 -14.73
N GLU A 382 10.19 -13.38 -14.65
CA GLU A 382 8.95 -12.69 -14.98
C GLU A 382 9.21 -11.46 -15.85
N VAL A 383 8.31 -11.22 -16.79
CA VAL A 383 8.33 -10.06 -17.66
C VAL A 383 7.12 -9.17 -17.45
N ARG A 384 7.28 -7.88 -17.74
CA ARG A 384 6.19 -6.91 -17.72
C ARG A 384 6.42 -5.85 -18.78
N SER A 385 5.45 -5.60 -19.66
CA SER A 385 5.52 -4.42 -20.53
C SER A 385 5.53 -3.14 -19.68
N PRO A 386 6.21 -2.05 -20.09
CA PRO A 386 6.30 -0.83 -19.29
C PRO A 386 4.96 -0.22 -18.83
N ASP A 387 3.89 -0.45 -19.60
CA ASP A 387 2.54 0.06 -19.32
C ASP A 387 1.60 -1.01 -18.70
N ALA A 388 2.08 -2.25 -18.51
CA ALA A 388 1.30 -3.33 -17.93
C ALA A 388 1.28 -3.23 -16.40
N THR A 389 0.20 -3.75 -15.80
CA THR A 389 -0.05 -3.65 -14.36
C THR A 389 0.27 -4.91 -13.58
N ARG A 390 0.76 -5.95 -14.26
CA ARG A 390 1.08 -7.26 -13.68
C ARG A 390 2.34 -7.84 -14.33
N TRP A 391 3.08 -8.61 -13.55
CA TRP A 391 4.15 -9.46 -14.04
C TRP A 391 3.57 -10.76 -14.63
N ALA A 392 4.20 -11.28 -15.67
CA ALA A 392 3.86 -12.55 -16.28
C ALA A 392 5.06 -13.50 -16.17
N GLU A 393 4.82 -14.72 -15.69
CA GLU A 393 5.86 -15.75 -15.61
C GLU A 393 6.33 -16.17 -17.00
N VAL A 394 7.64 -16.32 -17.17
CA VAL A 394 8.25 -16.85 -18.39
C VAL A 394 8.44 -18.35 -18.23
N SER A 395 7.81 -19.14 -19.10
CA SER A 395 7.92 -20.60 -19.04
C SER A 395 9.37 -21.08 -19.20
N ASP A 396 9.68 -22.26 -18.66
CA ASP A 396 10.99 -22.92 -18.76
C ASP A 396 12.17 -22.13 -18.15
N THR A 397 11.87 -21.17 -17.28
CA THR A 397 12.87 -20.39 -16.51
C THR A 397 12.94 -20.81 -15.04
N THR A 398 12.42 -21.98 -14.68
CA THR A 398 12.49 -22.55 -13.32
C THR A 398 13.51 -23.68 -13.26
N THR A 399 14.47 -23.60 -12.34
CA THR A 399 15.50 -24.65 -12.16
C THR A 399 15.73 -24.95 -10.68
N GLY A 400 15.48 -26.20 -10.30
CA GLY A 400 15.79 -26.71 -8.96
C GLY A 400 17.26 -27.07 -8.77
N PHE A 401 17.80 -26.82 -7.59
CA PHE A 401 19.14 -27.22 -7.19
C PHE A 401 19.21 -27.70 -5.74
N TYR A 402 20.30 -28.39 -5.41
CA TYR A 402 20.56 -28.87 -4.05
C TYR A 402 21.75 -28.17 -3.44
N VAL A 403 21.67 -27.86 -2.15
CA VAL A 403 22.80 -27.40 -1.35
C VAL A 403 23.20 -28.50 -0.37
N ALA A 404 24.49 -28.81 -0.32
CA ALA A 404 25.08 -29.77 0.60
C ALA A 404 26.22 -29.15 1.41
N GLY A 405 26.14 -29.18 2.74
CA GLY A 405 27.30 -28.95 3.62
C GLY A 405 27.42 -27.59 4.30
N GLY A 406 26.32 -26.95 4.69
CA GLY A 406 26.31 -25.87 5.69
C GLY A 406 26.34 -26.36 7.13
N GLU A 407 26.49 -25.42 8.09
CA GLU A 407 26.26 -25.74 9.51
C GLU A 407 24.84 -26.30 9.70
N LEU A 408 24.73 -27.41 10.44
CA LEU A 408 23.46 -28.08 10.80
C LEU A 408 22.84 -27.49 12.05
#